data_AF-A0A444UWA5-F1
#
_entry.id   AF-A0A444UWA5-F1
#
_cell.length_a   1.000
_cell.length_b   1.000
_cell.length_c   1.000
_cell.angle_alpha   90.00
_cell.angle_beta   90.00
_cell.angle_gamma   90.00
#
_symmetry.space_group_name_H-M   'P 1'
#
loop_
_entity.id
_entity.type
_entity.pdbx_description
1 polymer ?
#
loop_
_entity_poly.entity_id
_entity_poly.type
_entity_poly.pdbx_seq_one_letter_code
_entity_poly.pdbx_strand_id
1 'polypeptide(L)' 'MLAQEVLFKNVMFDISPSEEVGDFEVKAKFMGVEMEKVQLHFQDLLQLQYEGVAVMKIFDKAKVNVNLLIFLLNKKFYGK' A
#
# COMPACT_ATOMS: atom_id res chain seq x y z
N MET A 1 0.49 -24.44 -8.97
CA MET A 1 0.55 -23.18 -9.73
C MET A 1 -0.82 -22.54 -9.91
N LEU A 2 -1.85 -23.24 -10.43
CA LEU A 2 -3.17 -22.64 -10.70
C LEU A 2 -3.97 -22.13 -9.47
N ALA A 3 -3.69 -22.63 -8.26
CA ALA A 3 -4.41 -22.19 -7.06
C ALA A 3 -4.01 -20.79 -6.55
N GLN A 4 -2.82 -20.30 -6.91
CA GLN A 4 -2.27 -19.08 -6.31
C GLN A 4 -2.76 -17.79 -6.99
N GLU A 5 -3.06 -17.82 -8.28
CA GLU A 5 -3.64 -16.67 -9.01
C GLU A 5 -5.10 -16.39 -8.63
N VAL A 6 -5.87 -17.42 -8.27
CA VAL A 6 -7.28 -17.28 -7.86
C VAL A 6 -7.41 -16.56 -6.51
N LEU A 7 -6.40 -16.68 -5.64
CA LEU A 7 -6.38 -16.05 -4.31
C LEU A 7 -6.20 -14.53 -4.37
N PHE A 8 -5.40 -14.00 -5.31
CA PHE A 8 -5.18 -12.55 -5.41
C PHE A 8 -6.42 -11.79 -5.87
N LYS A 9 -7.28 -12.39 -6.70
CA LYS A 9 -8.53 -11.75 -7.17
C LYS A 9 -9.49 -11.40 -6.02
N ASN A 10 -9.37 -12.09 -4.89
CA ASN A 10 -10.22 -11.89 -3.73
C ASN A 10 -9.59 -10.95 -2.68
N VAL A 11 -8.36 -10.49 -2.91
CA VAL A 11 -7.66 -9.51 -2.05
C VAL A 11 -7.84 -8.12 -2.65
N MET A 12 -8.38 -7.21 -1.87
CA MET A 12 -8.51 -5.79 -2.20
C MET A 12 -7.74 -4.95 -1.19
N PHE A 13 -7.15 -3.85 -1.66
CA PHE A 13 -6.52 -2.86 -0.80
C PHE A 13 -7.28 -1.55 -0.96
N ASP A 14 -7.88 -1.07 0.12
CA ASP A 14 -8.48 0.26 0.18
C ASP A 14 -7.45 1.21 0.77
N ILE A 15 -7.17 2.31 0.06
CA ILE A 15 -6.27 3.36 0.50
C ILE A 15 -7.10 4.62 0.64
N SER A 16 -7.11 5.21 1.83
CA SER A 16 -7.79 6.47 2.12
C SER A 16 -6.83 7.46 2.79
N PRO A 17 -6.92 8.76 2.47
CA PRO A 17 -6.16 9.78 3.18
C PRO A 17 -6.65 9.86 4.64
N SER A 18 -5.72 10.11 5.55
CA SER A 18 -5.98 10.41 6.96
C SER A 18 -6.18 11.92 7.17
N GLU A 19 -6.40 12.35 8.42
CA GLU A 19 -6.53 13.77 8.77
C GLU A 19 -5.26 14.58 8.49
N GLU A 20 -4.09 13.95 8.69
CA GLU A 20 -2.79 14.56 8.45
C GLU A 20 -2.36 14.41 6.98
N VAL A 21 -1.91 15.50 6.37
CA VAL A 21 -1.41 15.50 5.00
C VAL A 21 -0.11 14.70 4.95
N GLY A 22 -0.12 13.62 4.17
CA GLY A 22 1.03 12.69 4.11
C GLY A 22 0.69 11.33 4.70
N ASP A 23 -0.39 11.23 5.47
CA ASP A 23 -0.78 9.99 6.12
C ASP A 23 -1.92 9.31 5.39
N PHE A 24 -1.80 7.99 5.28
CA PHE A 24 -2.75 7.14 4.58
C PHE A 24 -3.12 5.94 5.44
N GLU A 25 -4.42 5.64 5.53
CA GLU A 25 -4.88 4.36 6.04
C GLU A 25 -4.99 3.37 4.88
N VAL A 26 -4.28 2.24 4.99
CA VAL A 26 -4.34 1.13 4.03
C VAL A 26 -5.05 -0.04 4.70
N LYS A 27 -6.14 -0.51 4.10
CA LYS A 27 -6.94 -1.65 4.58
C LYS A 27 -6.86 -2.80 3.60
N ALA A 28 -6.45 -3.97 4.08
CA ALA A 28 -6.54 -5.21 3.33
C ALA A 28 -7.92 -5.85 3.56
N LYS A 29 -8.64 -6.10 2.47
CA LYS A 29 -9.91 -6.83 2.47
C LYS A 29 -9.77 -8.15 1.75
N PHE A 30 -10.25 -9.23 2.35
CA PHE A 30 -10.38 -10.53 1.68
C PHE A 30 -11.85 -10.86 1.53
N MET A 31 -12.31 -11.06 0.30
CA MET A 31 -13.72 -11.31 -0.01
C MET A 31 -14.67 -10.26 0.60
N GLY A 32 -14.24 -8.99 0.63
CA GLY A 32 -15.02 -7.86 1.17
C GLY A 32 -14.92 -7.66 2.69
N VAL A 33 -14.32 -8.58 3.43
CA VAL A 33 -14.10 -8.46 4.89
C VAL A 33 -12.74 -7.83 5.16
N GLU A 34 -12.69 -6.77 5.98
CA GLU A 34 -11.44 -6.16 6.44
C GLU A 34 -10.68 -7.13 7.36
N MET A 35 -9.42 -7.40 7.02
CA MET A 35 -8.57 -8.34 7.75
C MET A 35 -7.52 -7.60 8.57
N GLU A 36 -6.85 -6.63 7.93
CA GLU A 36 -5.74 -5.90 8.52
C GLU A 36 -5.77 -4.44 8.05
N LYS A 37 -5.29 -3.55 8.91
CA LYS A 37 -5.12 -2.13 8.59
C LYS A 37 -3.75 -1.64 9.05
N VAL A 38 -3.17 -0.73 8.31
CA VAL A 38 -1.88 -0.12 8.62
C VAL A 38 -1.92 1.37 8.29
N GLN A 39 -1.24 2.16 9.11
CA GLN A 39 -0.98 3.57 8.81
C GLN A 39 0.30 3.64 7.99
N LEU A 40 0.23 4.38 6.89
CA LEU A 40 1.34 4.60 5.99
C LEU A 40 1.66 6.09 5.98
N HIS A 41 2.88 6.42 6.38
CA HIS A 41 3.40 7.77 6.35
C HIS A 41 4.18 7.98 5.06
N PHE A 42 3.85 9.02 4.30
CA PHE A 42 4.52 9.31 3.03
C PHE A 42 6.01 9.64 3.22
N GLN A 43 6.36 10.26 4.35
CA GLN A 43 7.74 10.52 4.74
C GLN A 43 8.57 9.24 4.85
N ASP A 44 8.02 8.18 5.45
CA ASP A 44 8.71 6.89 5.56
C ASP A 44 8.98 6.26 4.19
N LEU A 45 8.05 6.41 3.23
CA LEU A 45 8.27 5.96 1.86
C LEU A 45 9.42 6.72 1.18
N LEU A 46 9.50 8.03 1.38
CA LEU A 46 10.59 8.85 0.85
C LEU A 46 11.94 8.47 1.49
N GLN A 47 11.95 8.17 2.78
CA GLN A 47 13.14 7.67 3.47
C GLN A 47 13.59 6.32 2.87
N LEU A 48 12.67 5.37 2.69
CA LEU A 48 12.99 4.08 2.05
C LEU A 48 13.55 4.27 0.63
N GLN A 49 12.97 5.20 -0.15
CA GLN A 49 13.49 5.53 -1.47
C GLN A 49 14.91 6.11 -1.41
N TYR A 50 15.16 7.04 -0.48
CA TYR A 50 16.47 7.66 -0.27
C TYR A 50 17.53 6.64 0.14
N GLU A 51 17.18 5.69 1.00
CA GLU A 51 18.04 4.58 1.43
C GLU A 51 18.26 3.52 0.32
N GLY A 52 17.58 3.65 -0.83
CA GLY A 52 17.67 2.70 -1.95
C GLY A 52 16.85 1.42 -1.75
N VAL A 53 15.93 1.39 -0.80
CA VAL A 53 15.03 0.25 -0.55
C VAL A 53 13.93 0.23 -1.61
N ALA A 54 14.05 -0.67 -2.58
CA ALA A 54 13.11 -0.73 -3.70
C ALA A 54 11.78 -1.43 -3.36
N VAL A 55 11.74 -2.27 -2.31
CA VAL A 55 10.58 -3.10 -1.96
C VAL A 55 10.35 -3.08 -0.46
N MET A 56 9.11 -2.79 -0.05
CA MET A 56 8.67 -2.90 1.34
C MET A 56 7.68 -4.06 1.52
N LYS A 57 7.52 -4.52 2.75
CA LYS A 57 6.46 -5.46 3.13
C LYS A 57 5.30 -4.70 3.76
N ILE A 58 4.09 -4.99 3.31
CA ILE A 58 2.86 -4.56 3.96
C ILE A 58 2.18 -5.82 4.52
N PHE A 59 1.68 -5.76 5.75
CA PHE A 59 0.99 -6.87 6.42
C PHE A 59 1.83 -8.15 6.58
N ASP A 60 3.17 -8.02 6.58
CA ASP A 60 4.16 -9.12 6.53
C ASP A 60 3.95 -10.17 5.41
N LYS A 61 3.04 -9.91 4.47
CA LYS A 61 2.55 -10.86 3.47
C LYS A 61 2.69 -10.32 2.05
N ALA A 62 2.51 -9.02 1.85
CA ALA A 62 2.53 -8.38 0.54
C ALA A 62 3.84 -7.62 0.32
N LYS A 63 4.56 -7.93 -0.76
CA LYS A 63 5.73 -7.14 -1.20
C LYS A 63 5.27 -6.08 -2.19
N VAL A 64 5.60 -4.82 -1.91
CA VAL A 64 5.19 -3.67 -2.72
C VAL A 64 6.42 -2.86 -3.11
N ASN A 65 6.48 -2.42 -4.36
CA ASN A 65 7.56 -1.57 -4.83
C ASN A 65 7.36 -0.13 -4.29
N VAL A 66 8.38 0.41 -3.61
CA VAL A 66 8.32 1.71 -2.94
C VAL A 66 8.08 2.84 -3.95
N ASN A 67 8.86 2.87 -5.04
CA ASN A 67 8.77 3.93 -6.05
C ASN A 67 7.42 3.95 -6.77
N LEU A 68 6.89 2.76 -7.11
CA LEU A 68 5.58 2.65 -7.75
C LEU A 68 4.44 3.02 -6.78
N LEU A 69 4.59 2.72 -5.49
CA LEU A 69 3.62 3.12 -4.47
C LEU A 69 3.60 4.63 -4.29
N ILE A 70 4.77 5.28 -4.17
CA ILE A 70 4.90 6.74 -4.14
C ILE A 70 4.22 7.36 -5.36
N PHE A 71 4.51 6.84 -6.56
CA PHE A 71 3.88 7.32 -7.79
C PHE A 71 2.36 7.17 -7.78
N LEU A 72 1.83 6.02 -7.33
CA LEU A 72 0.40 5.78 -7.23
C LEU A 72 -0.28 6.77 -6.28
N LEU A 73 0.30 6.99 -5.09
CA LEU A 73 -0.23 7.92 -4.09
C LEU A 73 -0.22 9.36 -4.63
N ASN A 74 0.89 9.78 -5.23
CA ASN A 74 1.00 11.09 -5.89
C ASN A 74 -0.08 11.29 -6.94
N LYS A 75 -0.26 10.30 -7.83
CA LYS A 75 -1.26 10.38 -8.90
C LYS A 75 -2.70 10.41 -8.39
N LYS A 76 -2.99 9.72 -7.27
CA LYS A 76 -4.36 9.55 -6.76
C LYS A 76 -4.79 10.64 -5.78
N PHE A 77 -3.87 11.15 -4.96
CA PHE A 77 -4.20 12.04 -3.84
C PHE A 77 -3.54 13.42 -3.92
N TYR A 78 -2.42 13.56 -4.66
CA TYR A 78 -1.69 14.82 -4.79
C TYR A 78 -1.68 15.42 -6.20
N GLY A 79 -2.26 14.71 -7.17
CA GLY A 79 -2.38 15.19 -8.54
C GLY A 79 -3.32 16.39 -8.60
N LYS A 80 -2.76 17.59 -8.75
CA LYS A 80 -3.46 18.69 -9.43
C LYS A 80 -3.54 18.38 -10.92
#